data_AF-A0A2L0EI57-F1
#
_entry.id   AF-A0A2L0EI57-F1
#
_cell.length_a   1.000
_cell.length_b   1.000
_cell.length_c   1.000
_cell.angle_alpha   90.00
_cell.angle_beta   90.00
_cell.angle_gamma   90.00
#
_symmetry.space_group_name_H-M   'P 1'
#
loop_
_entity.id
_entity.type
_entity.pdbx_description
1 polymer ?
#
loop_
_entity_poly.entity_id
_entity_poly.type
_entity_poly.pdbx_seq_one_letter_code
_entity_poly.pdbx_strand_id
1 'polypeptide(L)'
;MFKGLEQLVESRIQAATARGDLDRLPGRGKPLQDDGLSGLSRDERLEVLLARCAGSPPEEVLLLREVAELREAVARTPEGPARRKLAQALRDTSLRLSVLFEASGKHALLRLLDDAAQAGAEPAPGTGAAPAPGSGAEQRPRGGRAR
;
A
#
# COMPACT_ATOMS: atom_id res chain seq x y z
N MET A 1 -13.45 19.53 16.82
CA MET A 1 -12.72 20.20 15.72
C MET A 1 -11.36 20.63 16.23
N PHE A 2 -10.28 20.04 15.73
CA PHE A 2 -8.90 20.30 16.20
C PHE A 2 -8.37 21.63 15.61
N LYS A 3 -8.74 22.76 16.22
CA LYS A 3 -8.43 24.12 15.70
C LYS A 3 -6.95 24.42 15.41
N GLY A 4 -6.01 23.74 16.05
CA GLY A 4 -4.57 23.92 15.79
C GLY A 4 -4.08 23.20 14.54
N LEU A 5 -4.78 22.15 14.10
CA LEU A 5 -4.37 21.34 12.96
C LEU A 5 -4.56 22.11 11.64
N GLU A 6 -5.65 22.87 11.52
CA GLU A 6 -5.95 23.67 10.33
C GLU A 6 -4.83 24.68 10.04
N GLN A 7 -4.34 25.39 11.06
CA GLN A 7 -3.25 26.36 10.92
C GLN A 7 -1.92 25.69 10.53
N LEU A 8 -1.63 24.52 11.10
CA LEU A 8 -0.43 23.76 10.76
C LEU A 8 -0.48 23.26 9.31
N VAL A 9 -1.63 22.72 8.89
CA VAL A 9 -1.85 22.24 7.52
C VAL A 9 -1.73 23.38 6.52
N GLU A 10 -2.39 24.51 6.78
CA GLU A 10 -2.32 25.69 5.91
C GLU A 10 -0.89 26.22 5.78
N SER A 11 -0.16 26.35 6.89
CA SER A 11 1.24 26.79 6.88
C SER A 11 2.12 25.84 6.06
N ARG A 12 1.91 24.52 6.15
CA ARG A 12 2.63 23.52 5.35
C ARG A 12 2.32 23.65 3.86
N ILE A 13 1.05 23.84 3.50
CA ILE A 13 0.62 24.01 2.10
C ILE A 13 1.23 25.28 1.50
N GLN A 14 1.14 26.41 2.21
CA GLN A 14 1.72 27.68 1.75
C GLN A 14 3.24 27.58 1.54
N ALA A 15 3.95 26.94 2.48
CA ALA A 15 5.39 26.74 2.35
C ALA A 15 5.76 25.85 1.15
N ALA A 16 4.98 24.80 0.86
CA ALA A 16 5.19 23.95 -0.31
C ALA A 16 4.89 24.69 -1.63
N THR A 17 3.84 25.51 -1.66
CA THR A 17 3.52 26.37 -2.80
C THR A 17 4.63 27.38 -3.07
N ALA A 18 5.14 28.04 -2.03
CA ALA A 18 6.22 29.04 -2.16
C ALA A 18 7.53 28.43 -2.72
N ARG A 19 7.80 27.15 -2.44
CA ARG A 19 8.95 26.42 -3.00
C ARG A 19 8.70 25.87 -4.41
N GLY A 20 7.47 25.94 -4.91
CA GLY A 20 7.09 25.35 -6.20
C GLY A 20 6.94 23.82 -6.17
N ASP A 21 6.87 23.20 -4.98
CA ASP A 21 6.76 21.73 -4.84
C ASP A 21 5.48 21.19 -5.51
N LEU A 22 4.45 22.03 -5.65
CA LEU A 22 3.15 21.69 -6.24
C LEU A 22 3.06 21.99 -7.75
N ASP A 23 4.11 22.56 -8.37
CA ASP A 23 4.03 23.02 -9.76
C ASP A 23 4.25 21.92 -10.81
N ARG A 24 4.95 20.84 -10.47
CA ARG A 24 5.27 19.76 -11.42
C ARG A 24 4.73 18.41 -10.95
N LEU A 25 3.54 18.43 -10.35
CA LEU A 25 2.89 17.20 -9.92
C LEU A 25 2.50 16.33 -11.12
N PRO A 26 2.68 15.00 -11.02
CA PRO A 26 2.23 14.08 -12.05
C PRO A 26 0.71 14.22 -12.21
N GLY A 27 0.26 14.45 -13.45
CA GLY A 27 -1.16 14.63 -13.76
C GLY A 27 -1.70 16.07 -13.60
N ARG A 28 -0.85 17.08 -13.36
CA ARG A 28 -1.28 18.49 -13.31
C ARG A 28 -2.09 18.88 -14.56
N GLY A 29 -3.29 19.43 -14.34
CA GLY A 29 -4.20 19.87 -15.41
C GLY A 29 -4.98 18.75 -16.11
N LYS A 30 -4.79 17.48 -15.72
CA LYS A 30 -5.56 16.34 -16.20
C LYS A 30 -6.66 15.99 -15.19
N PRO A 31 -7.76 15.32 -15.61
CA PRO A 31 -8.73 14.76 -14.68
C PRO A 31 -8.05 13.86 -13.64
N LEU A 32 -8.55 13.90 -12.40
CA LEU A 32 -8.11 12.97 -11.37
C LEU A 32 -8.40 11.54 -11.83
N GLN A 33 -7.45 10.65 -11.60
CA GLN A 33 -7.67 9.22 -11.83
C GLN A 33 -8.68 8.70 -10.82
N ASP A 34 -9.46 7.70 -11.23
CA ASP A 34 -10.32 6.98 -10.30
C ASP A 34 -9.45 6.33 -9.22
N ASP A 35 -9.80 6.59 -7.96
CA ASP A 35 -9.06 6.10 -6.80
C ASP A 35 -9.48 4.68 -6.38
N GLY A 36 -10.49 4.13 -7.08
CA GLY A 36 -11.10 2.83 -6.80
C GLY A 36 -11.97 2.84 -5.55
N LEU A 37 -12.27 4.02 -5.00
CA LEU A 37 -12.99 4.19 -3.73
C LEU A 37 -14.45 4.62 -3.93
N SER A 38 -14.94 4.65 -5.17
CA SER A 38 -16.29 5.10 -5.53
C SER A 38 -17.42 4.31 -4.83
N GLY A 39 -17.15 3.06 -4.41
CA GLY A 39 -18.09 2.21 -3.66
C GLY A 39 -18.06 2.39 -2.15
N LEU A 40 -17.35 3.40 -1.63
CA LEU A 40 -17.27 3.70 -0.20
C LEU A 40 -18.01 5.00 0.12
N SER A 41 -18.59 5.08 1.33
CA SER A 41 -19.12 6.34 1.87
C SER A 41 -18.01 7.37 2.08
N ARG A 42 -18.39 8.64 2.22
CA ARG A 42 -17.43 9.73 2.38
C ARG A 42 -16.46 9.52 3.56
N ASP A 43 -16.97 9.01 4.68
CA ASP A 43 -16.18 8.81 5.89
C ASP A 43 -15.20 7.65 5.71
N GLU A 44 -15.66 6.54 5.13
CA GLU A 44 -14.81 5.39 4.78
C GLU A 44 -13.70 5.76 3.78
N ARG A 45 -14.02 6.61 2.78
CA ARG A 45 -13.00 7.12 1.84
C ARG A 45 -11.93 7.92 2.56
N LEU A 46 -12.31 8.75 3.53
CA LEU A 46 -11.35 9.56 4.29
C LEU A 46 -10.40 8.67 5.11
N GLU A 47 -10.92 7.63 5.75
CA GLU A 47 -10.12 6.67 6.52
C GLU A 47 -9.09 5.96 5.62
N VAL A 48 -9.53 5.47 4.46
CA VAL A 48 -8.66 4.82 3.47
C VAL A 48 -7.58 5.79 2.95
N LEU A 49 -7.96 7.01 2.61
CA LEU A 49 -7.02 8.02 2.11
C LEU A 49 -6.00 8.42 3.16
N LEU A 50 -6.42 8.60 4.42
CA LEU A 50 -5.53 8.90 5.53
C LEU A 50 -4.52 7.77 5.76
N ALA A 51 -4.97 6.52 5.71
CA ALA A 51 -4.10 5.36 5.81
C ALA A 51 -3.09 5.29 4.65
N ARG A 52 -3.53 5.52 3.39
CA ARG A 52 -2.64 5.59 2.22
C ARG A 52 -1.58 6.69 2.36
N CYS A 53 -1.97 7.85 2.89
CA CYS A 53 -1.04 8.97 3.12
C CYS A 53 -0.02 8.69 4.24
N ALA A 54 -0.37 7.87 5.24
CA ALA A 54 0.54 7.53 6.33
C ALA A 54 1.71 6.63 5.89
N GLY A 55 1.61 5.98 4.73
CA GLY A 55 2.67 5.12 4.18
C GLY A 55 2.89 3.80 4.95
N SER A 56 2.12 3.56 6.01
CA SER A 56 2.11 2.32 6.78
C SER A 56 0.81 1.56 6.54
N PRO A 57 0.85 0.23 6.39
CA PRO A 57 -0.36 -0.57 6.34
C PRO A 57 -1.18 -0.37 7.64
N PRO A 58 -2.51 -0.39 7.55
CA PRO A 58 -3.41 -0.40 8.70
C PRO A 58 -3.14 -1.58 9.64
N GLU A 59 -3.55 -1.45 10.90
CA GLU A 59 -3.36 -2.48 11.93
C GLU A 59 -4.02 -3.80 11.55
N GLU A 60 -5.18 -3.75 10.89
CA GLU A 60 -5.91 -4.91 10.36
C GLU A 60 -5.04 -5.75 9.43
N VAL A 61 -4.36 -5.07 8.48
CA VAL A 61 -3.54 -5.72 7.46
C VAL A 61 -2.29 -6.34 8.08
N LEU A 62 -1.73 -5.69 9.10
CA LEU A 62 -0.59 -6.21 9.85
C LEU A 62 -0.96 -7.49 10.62
N LEU A 63 -2.09 -7.46 11.34
CA LEU A 63 -2.57 -8.62 12.09
C LEU A 63 -2.92 -9.80 11.18
N LEU A 64 -3.52 -9.55 10.01
CA LEU A 64 -3.79 -10.59 9.02
C LEU A 64 -2.50 -11.26 8.52
N ARG A 65 -1.45 -10.48 8.23
CA ARG A 65 -0.14 -11.01 7.85
C ARG A 65 0.47 -11.87 8.96
N GLU A 66 0.43 -11.37 10.18
CA GLU A 66 0.94 -12.10 11.35
C GLU A 66 0.19 -13.42 11.57
N VAL A 67 -1.14 -13.44 11.42
CA VAL A 67 -1.95 -14.67 11.47
C VAL A 67 -1.52 -15.66 10.38
N ALA A 68 -1.27 -15.18 9.16
CA ALA A 68 -0.82 -16.04 8.06
C ALA A 68 0.57 -16.65 8.35
N GLU A 69 1.52 -15.83 8.81
CA GLU A 69 2.87 -16.28 9.17
C GLU A 69 2.84 -17.29 10.33
N LEU A 70 2.05 -17.02 11.37
CA LEU A 70 1.88 -17.93 12.51
C LEU A 70 1.25 -19.26 12.10
N ARG A 71 0.27 -19.25 11.17
CA ARG A 71 -0.31 -20.47 10.61
C ARG A 71 0.74 -21.32 9.91
N GLU A 72 1.57 -20.72 9.06
CA GLU A 72 2.66 -21.44 8.39
C GLU A 72 3.69 -21.96 9.39
N ALA A 73 4.03 -21.16 10.41
CA ALA A 73 4.98 -21.56 11.45
C ALA A 73 4.48 -22.77 12.24
N VAL A 74 3.20 -22.79 12.63
CA VAL A 74 2.57 -23.94 13.28
C VAL A 74 2.57 -25.17 12.37
N ALA A 75 2.29 -25.00 11.07
CA ALA A 75 2.26 -26.11 10.12
C ALA A 75 3.64 -26.73 9.88
N ARG A 76 4.70 -25.92 9.89
CA ARG A 76 6.09 -26.38 9.71
C ARG A 76 6.73 -26.93 10.99
N THR A 77 6.15 -26.67 12.16
CA THR A 77 6.73 -27.07 13.44
C THR A 77 6.19 -28.45 13.87
N PRO A 78 7.07 -29.42 14.19
CA PRO A 78 6.63 -30.73 14.70
C PRO A 78 5.92 -30.62 16.05
N GLU A 79 5.11 -31.63 16.38
CA GLU A 79 4.38 -31.68 17.66
C GLU A 79 5.33 -31.56 18.85
N GLY A 80 4.97 -30.68 19.79
CA GLY A 80 5.82 -30.39 20.95
C GLY A 80 5.50 -29.07 21.63
N PRO A 81 6.26 -28.72 22.69
CA PRO A 81 6.04 -27.48 23.44
C PRO A 81 6.21 -26.23 22.58
N ALA A 82 7.10 -26.26 21.58
CA ALA A 82 7.30 -25.15 20.64
C ALA A 82 6.05 -24.91 19.76
N ARG A 83 5.46 -25.97 19.20
CA ARG A 83 4.22 -25.87 18.40
C ARG A 83 3.05 -25.36 19.24
N ARG A 84 2.94 -25.80 20.50
CA ARG A 84 1.89 -25.31 21.43
C ARG A 84 2.00 -23.81 21.69
N LYS A 85 3.22 -23.28 21.84
CA LYS A 85 3.47 -21.83 21.99
C LYS A 85 3.07 -21.06 20.74
N LEU A 86 3.46 -21.52 19.56
CA LEU A 86 3.06 -20.90 18.29
C LEU A 86 1.54 -20.96 18.08
N ALA A 87 0.89 -22.07 18.43
CA ALA A 87 -0.56 -22.22 18.35
C ALA A 87 -1.30 -21.35 19.39
N GLN A 88 -0.68 -21.02 20.52
CA GLN A 88 -1.21 -20.04 21.47
C GLN A 88 -1.11 -18.63 20.88
N ALA A 89 0.06 -18.23 20.39
CA ALA A 89 0.26 -16.93 19.74
C ALA A 89 -0.70 -16.73 18.56
N LEU A 90 -0.92 -17.77 17.75
CA LEU A 90 -1.90 -17.75 16.66
C LEU A 90 -3.31 -17.48 17.17
N ARG A 91 -3.74 -18.15 18.25
CA ARG A 91 -5.06 -17.95 18.86
C ARG A 91 -5.22 -16.54 19.40
N ASP A 92 -4.21 -16.04 20.11
CA ASP A 92 -4.25 -14.70 20.71
C ASP A 92 -4.32 -13.60 19.64
N THR A 93 -3.50 -13.72 18.59
CA THR A 93 -3.49 -12.78 17.46
C THR A 93 -4.79 -12.84 16.66
N SER A 94 -5.34 -14.04 16.45
CA SER A 94 -6.64 -14.21 15.78
C SER A 94 -7.78 -13.58 16.59
N LEU A 95 -7.75 -13.73 17.92
CA LEU A 95 -8.75 -13.11 18.80
C LEU A 95 -8.65 -11.58 18.77
N ARG A 96 -7.44 -11.03 18.79
CA ARG A 96 -7.22 -9.58 18.65
C ARG A 96 -7.79 -9.07 17.33
N LEU A 97 -7.55 -9.79 16.23
CA LEU A 97 -8.11 -9.46 14.92
C LEU A 97 -9.65 -9.47 14.94
N SER A 98 -10.27 -10.50 15.53
CA SER A 98 -11.73 -10.57 15.67
C SER A 98 -12.31 -9.42 16.49
N VAL A 99 -11.69 -9.08 17.63
CA VAL A 99 -12.14 -7.97 18.48
C VAL A 99 -12.02 -6.64 17.73
N LEU A 100 -10.91 -6.43 17.04
CA LEU A 100 -10.72 -5.24 16.21
C LEU A 100 -11.81 -5.19 15.12
N PHE A 101 -12.13 -6.34 14.52
CA PHE A 101 -13.20 -6.44 13.53
C PHE A 101 -14.59 -6.11 14.06
N GLU A 102 -14.93 -6.59 15.26
CA GLU A 102 -16.20 -6.28 15.91
C GLU A 102 -16.28 -4.80 16.35
N ALA A 103 -15.18 -4.22 16.82
CA ALA A 103 -15.14 -2.88 17.38
C ALA A 103 -15.27 -1.77 16.32
N SER A 104 -14.67 -1.92 15.15
CA SER A 104 -14.68 -0.86 14.14
C SER A 104 -15.82 -0.97 13.12
N GLY A 105 -16.52 -2.11 13.04
CA GLY A 105 -17.82 -2.27 12.37
C GLY A 105 -17.90 -1.97 10.86
N LYS A 106 -16.85 -1.42 10.23
CA LYS A 106 -16.82 -0.94 8.84
C LYS A 106 -15.40 -1.02 8.28
N HIS A 107 -15.01 -2.17 7.73
CA HIS A 107 -13.68 -2.32 7.14
C HIS A 107 -13.67 -2.01 5.65
N ALA A 108 -13.64 -0.72 5.33
CA ALA A 108 -13.47 -0.26 3.96
C ALA A 108 -12.22 -0.88 3.30
N LEU A 109 -11.12 -1.04 4.04
CA LEU A 109 -9.87 -1.60 3.52
C LEU A 109 -9.91 -3.11 3.31
N LEU A 110 -10.52 -3.89 4.21
CA LEU A 110 -10.71 -5.33 3.91
C LEU A 110 -11.67 -5.52 2.76
N ARG A 111 -12.76 -4.75 2.67
CA ARG A 111 -13.68 -4.84 1.53
C ARG A 111 -12.95 -4.56 0.21
N LEU A 112 -12.08 -3.54 0.19
CA LEU A 112 -11.27 -3.22 -0.98
C LEU A 112 -10.19 -4.29 -1.28
N LEU A 113 -9.62 -4.92 -0.25
CA LEU A 113 -8.63 -6.00 -0.42
C LEU A 113 -9.30 -7.29 -0.88
N ASP A 114 -10.49 -7.61 -0.37
CA ASP A 114 -11.34 -8.72 -0.82
C ASP A 114 -11.85 -8.48 -2.24
N ASP A 115 -12.31 -7.26 -2.55
CA ASP A 115 -12.71 -6.86 -3.91
C ASP A 115 -11.51 -6.95 -4.87
N ALA A 116 -10.32 -6.51 -4.46
CA ALA A 116 -9.09 -6.63 -5.26
C ALA A 116 -8.61 -8.08 -5.41
N ALA A 117 -8.79 -8.92 -4.39
CA ALA A 117 -8.49 -10.35 -4.47
C ALA A 117 -9.48 -11.10 -5.36
N GLN A 118 -10.77 -10.72 -5.33
CA GLN A 118 -11.83 -11.29 -6.17
C GLN A 118 -11.80 -10.77 -7.61
N ALA A 119 -11.30 -9.55 -7.85
CA ALA A 119 -11.15 -8.98 -9.18
C ALA A 119 -10.08 -9.69 -10.03
N GLY A 120 -9.22 -10.53 -9.42
CA GLY A 120 -8.09 -11.15 -10.10
C GLY A 120 -7.04 -10.11 -10.44
N ALA A 121 -5.79 -10.39 -10.09
CA ALA A 121 -4.65 -9.54 -10.44
C ALA A 121 -4.50 -9.42 -11.97
N GLU A 122 -5.13 -8.42 -12.57
CA GLU A 122 -4.64 -7.78 -13.79
C GLU A 122 -3.58 -6.76 -13.32
N PRO A 123 -2.28 -6.99 -13.58
CA PRO A 123 -1.27 -6.00 -13.26
C PRO A 123 -1.57 -4.75 -14.09
N ALA A 124 -1.89 -3.65 -13.41
CA ALA A 124 -2.09 -2.35 -14.06
C ALA A 124 -0.92 -2.10 -15.03
N PRO A 125 -1.17 -1.95 -16.35
CA PRO A 125 -0.10 -1.73 -17.30
C PRO A 125 0.50 -0.35 -17.04
N GLY A 126 1.78 -0.34 -16.69
CA GLY A 126 2.59 0.87 -16.75
C GLY A 126 2.79 1.61 -15.43
N THR A 127 3.30 0.92 -14.40
CA THR A 127 4.34 1.59 -13.60
C THR A 127 5.65 1.37 -14.35
N GLY A 128 5.86 2.16 -15.40
CA GLY A 128 7.12 2.22 -16.11
C GLY A 128 8.20 2.68 -15.13
N ALA A 129 8.92 1.72 -14.56
CA ALA A 129 10.26 1.96 -14.06
C ALA A 129 11.04 2.66 -15.17
N ALA A 130 11.46 3.89 -14.91
CA ALA A 130 12.38 4.60 -15.79
C ALA A 130 13.59 3.69 -16.06
N PRO A 131 13.96 3.41 -17.34
CA PRO A 131 15.18 2.68 -17.59
C PRO A 131 16.37 3.53 -17.12
N ALA A 132 17.20 2.93 -16.28
CA ALA A 132 18.49 3.48 -15.86
C ALA A 132 19.35 3.80 -17.10
N PRO A 133 20.24 4.82 -17.04
CA PRO A 133 21.07 5.21 -18.17
C PRO A 133 22.05 4.07 -18.53
N GLY A 134 21.85 3.47 -19.70
CA GLY A 134 22.75 2.46 -20.26
C GLY A 134 24.11 3.06 -20.58
N SER A 135 25.11 2.60 -19.82
CA SER A 135 26.53 2.66 -20.14
C SER A 135 26.87 1.59 -21.20
N GLY A 136 27.74 1.92 -22.15
CA GLY A 136 28.35 1.02 -23.15
C GLY A 136 28.07 1.50 -24.58
N ALA A 137 28.90 2.34 -25.23
CA ALA A 137 30.27 2.08 -25.68
C ALA A 137 30.39 0.81 -26.56
N GLU A 138 30.24 0.94 -27.88
CA GLU A 138 31.17 0.37 -28.88
C GLU A 138 30.72 0.75 -30.30
N GLN A 139 31.33 1.80 -30.85
CA GLN A 139 31.38 2.02 -32.29
C GLN A 139 32.67 1.38 -32.79
N ARG A 140 32.54 0.29 -33.55
CA ARG A 140 33.66 -0.35 -34.24
C ARG A 140 33.45 -0.22 -35.75
N PRO A 141 34.32 0.46 -36.50
CA PRO A 141 34.29 0.43 -37.95
C PRO A 141 35.27 -0.63 -38.47
N ARG A 142 34.79 -1.57 -39.29
CA ARG A 142 35.57 -2.38 -40.23
C ARG A 142 34.59 -2.71 -41.37
N GLY A 143 34.68 -2.18 -42.59
CA GLY A 143 35.85 -2.12 -43.46
C GLY A 143 35.95 -3.42 -44.27
N GLY A 144 35.55 -3.42 -45.55
CA GLY A 144 36.14 -4.32 -46.55
C GLY A 144 35.23 -5.13 -47.51
N ARG A 145 35.00 -4.54 -48.70
CA ARG A 145 35.15 -5.07 -50.08
C ARG A 145 34.35 -6.28 -50.65
N ALA A 146 34.01 -6.06 -51.94
CA ALA A 146 33.84 -6.97 -53.09
C ALA A 146 32.58 -7.85 -53.10
N ARG A 147 31.84 -7.99 -54.20
CA ARG A 147 32.18 -7.99 -55.64
C ARG A 147 31.17 -7.22 -56.48
#